data_AF-A0A031K560-F1
#
_entry.id   AF-A0A031K560-F1
#
_cell.length_a   1.000
_cell.length_b   1.000
_cell.length_c   1.000
_cell.angle_alpha   90.00
_cell.angle_beta   90.00
_cell.angle_gamma   90.00
#
_symmetry.space_group_name_H-M   'P 1'
#
loop_
_entity.id
_entity.type
_entity.pdbx_description
1 polymer ?
#
loop_
_entity_poly.entity_id
_entity_poly.type
_entity_poly.pdbx_seq_one_letter_code
_entity_poly.pdbx_strand_id
1 'polypeptide(L)' 'MQAIILAVVERAPQWVRRDLEAKDIGVRARAEETLAAMITAALKGEMAQATRTAATTAD' A
#
# COMPACT_ATOMS: atom_id res chain seq x y z
N MET A 1 -1.45 5.49 -10.65
CA MET A 1 -0.45 5.38 -9.56
C MET A 1 -0.85 6.18 -8.31
N GLN A 2 -1.03 7.50 -8.40
CA GLN A 2 -1.38 8.36 -7.26
C GLN A 2 -2.66 7.91 -6.50
N ALA A 3 -3.71 7.53 -7.24
CA ALA A 3 -4.97 7.05 -6.64
C ALA A 3 -4.81 5.79 -5.77
N ILE A 4 -3.93 4.85 -6.17
CA ILE A 4 -3.69 3.60 -5.44
C ILE A 4 -2.95 3.88 -4.14
N ILE A 5 -1.96 4.79 -4.18
CA ILE A 5 -1.20 5.20 -3.00
C ILE A 5 -2.14 5.88 -2.00
N LEU A 6 -2.97 6.82 -2.44
CA LEU A 6 -3.97 7.48 -1.58
C LEU A 6 -4.92 6.47 -0.94
N ALA A 7 -5.46 5.53 -1.73
CA ALA A 7 -6.33 4.49 -1.20
C ALA A 7 -5.64 3.60 -0.15
N VAL A 8 -4.33 3.36 -0.26
CA VAL A 8 -3.57 2.63 0.77
C VAL A 8 -3.40 3.48 2.03
N VAL A 9 -3.07 4.77 1.90
CA VAL A 9 -2.94 5.69 3.03
C VAL A 9 -4.27 5.85 3.77
N GLU A 10 -5.39 5.93 3.06
CA GLU A 10 -6.75 5.98 3.65
C GLU A 10 -7.11 4.70 4.40
N ARG A 11 -6.65 3.54 3.92
CA ARG A 11 -6.89 2.22 4.54
C ARG A 11 -5.83 1.80 5.56
N ALA A 12 -4.80 2.62 5.78
CA ALA A 12 -3.77 2.32 6.77
C ALA A 12 -4.39 2.05 8.15
N PRO A 13 -3.94 1.03 8.90
CA PRO A 13 -4.42 0.80 10.26
C PRO A 13 -4.14 2.00 11.18
N GLN A 14 -5.00 2.22 12.18
CA GLN A 14 -4.80 3.33 13.14
C GLN A 14 -3.48 3.22 13.91
N TRP A 15 -3.01 2.00 14.22
CA TRP A 15 -1.72 1.81 14.86
C TRP A 15 -0.55 2.26 13.98
N VAL A 16 -0.62 2.06 12.65
CA VAL A 16 0.41 2.53 11.72
C VAL A 16 0.47 4.05 11.74
N ARG A 17 -0.69 4.73 11.70
CA ARG A 17 -0.75 6.19 11.74
C ARG A 17 -0.12 6.75 13.02
N ARG A 18 -0.51 6.20 14.17
CA ARG A 18 0.06 6.59 15.47
C ARG A 18 1.57 6.34 15.52
N ASP A 19 2.02 5.19 15.04
CA ASP A 19 3.43 4.82 15.13
C ASP A 19 4.31 5.62 14.14
N LEU A 20 3.73 6.13 13.02
CA LEU A 20 4.41 7.10 12.14
C LEU A 20 4.70 8.44 12.82
N GLU A 21 3.88 8.84 13.80
CA GLU A 21 4.07 10.05 14.61
C GLU A 21 5.04 9.83 15.79
N ALA A 22 5.53 8.61 15.98
CA ALA A 22 6.40 8.28 17.09
C ALA A 22 7.76 8.99 17.00
N LYS A 23 8.21 9.50 18.16
CA LYS A 23 9.57 10.06 18.32
C LYS A 23 10.63 8.96 18.36
N ASP A 24 10.25 7.77 18.83
CA ASP A 24 11.10 6.60 18.79
C ASP A 24 11.32 6.16 17.33
N ILE A 25 12.59 6.14 16.92
CA ILE A 25 12.97 5.85 15.53
C ILE A 25 12.64 4.41 15.15
N GLY A 26 12.78 3.46 16.06
CA GLY A 26 12.49 2.05 15.80
C GLY A 26 10.99 1.82 15.60
N VAL A 27 10.16 2.47 16.42
CA VAL A 27 8.70 2.42 16.28
C VAL A 27 8.27 3.03 14.95
N ARG A 28 8.81 4.20 14.59
CA ARG A 28 8.49 4.85 13.32
C ARG A 28 8.93 4.04 12.12
N ALA A 29 10.15 3.50 12.14
CA ALA A 29 10.68 2.67 11.05
C ALA A 29 9.80 1.45 10.77
N ARG A 30 9.32 0.76 11.82
CA ARG A 30 8.39 -0.36 11.67
C ARG A 30 7.08 0.05 10.98
N ALA A 31 6.55 1.22 11.32
CA ALA A 31 5.34 1.74 10.71
C ALA A 31 5.56 2.09 9.23
N GLU A 32 6.70 2.70 8.90
CA GLU A 32 7.11 3.00 7.52
C GLU A 32 7.27 1.73 6.68
N GLU A 33 7.95 0.70 7.20
CA GLU A 33 8.12 -0.60 6.56
C GLU A 33 6.76 -1.28 6.27
N THR A 34 5.84 -1.22 7.25
CA THR A 34 4.50 -1.77 7.07
C THR A 34 3.74 -1.01 5.97
N LEU A 35 3.78 0.32 5.98
CA LEU A 35 3.13 1.14 4.96
C LEU A 35 3.73 0.85 3.57
N ALA A 36 5.05 0.72 3.46
CA ALA A 36 5.72 0.36 2.21
C ALA A 36 5.28 -1.02 1.69
N ALA A 37 5.12 -2.00 2.58
CA ALA A 37 4.61 -3.32 2.23
C ALA A 37 3.15 -3.26 1.74
N MET A 38 2.29 -2.45 2.38
CA MET A 38 0.90 -2.24 1.95
C MET A 38 0.84 -1.61 0.55
N ILE A 39 1.66 -0.59 0.28
CA ILE A 39 1.74 0.05 -1.03
C ILE A 39 2.21 -0.98 -2.07
N THR A 40 3.28 -1.72 -1.78
CA THR A 40 3.81 -2.75 -2.68
C THR A 40 2.76 -3.82 -3.02
N ALA A 41 2.01 -4.30 -2.02
CA ALA A 41 0.95 -5.28 -2.21
C ALA A 41 -0.17 -4.73 -3.11
N ALA A 42 -0.59 -3.48 -2.89
CA ALA A 42 -1.62 -2.84 -3.72
C ALA A 42 -1.17 -2.66 -5.17
N LEU A 43 0.08 -2.24 -5.39
CA LEU A 43 0.64 -2.08 -6.74
C LEU A 43 0.72 -3.42 -7.48
N LYS A 44 1.20 -4.48 -6.82
CA LYS A 44 1.21 -5.83 -7.39
C LYS A 44 -0.19 -6.32 -7.73
N GLY A 45 -1.17 -6.03 -6.86
CA GLY A 45 -2.58 -6.35 -7.09
C GLY A 45 -3.15 -5.65 -8.33
N GLU A 46 -2.87 -4.37 -8.51
CA GLU A 46 -3.31 -3.59 -9.67
C GLU A 46 -2.70 -4.14 -10.97
N MET A 47 -1.39 -4.40 -10.98
CA MET A 47 -0.71 -4.95 -12.15
C MET A 47 -1.29 -6.32 -12.54
N ALA A 48 -1.58 -7.18 -11.57
CA ALA A 48 -2.21 -8.48 -11.81
C ALA A 48 -3.65 -8.35 -12.33
N GLN A 49 -4.40 -7.32 -11.90
CA GLN A 49 -5.72 -7.03 -12.47
C GLN A 49 -5.62 -6.53 -13.91
N ALA A 50 -4.71 -5.60 -14.20
CA ALA A 50 -4.48 -5.10 -15.56
C ALA A 50 -4.14 -6.23 -16.54
N THR A 51 -3.29 -7.18 -16.14
CA THR A 51 -2.96 -8.36 -16.96
C THR A 51 -4.18 -9.26 -17.22
N ARG A 52 -5.06 -9.48 -16.22
CA ARG A 52 -6.28 -10.28 -16.41
C ARG A 52 -7.30 -9.62 -17.33
N THR A 53 -7.49 -8.30 -17.21
CA THR A 53 -8.39 -7.54 -18.08
C THR A 53 -7.93 -7.58 -19.53
N ALA A 54 -6.61 -7.50 -19.77
CA ALA A 54 -6.04 -7.64 -21.11
C ALA A 54 -6.27 -9.04 -21.70
N ALA A 55 -6.18 -10.11 -20.89
CA ALA A 55 -6.42 -11.47 -21.34
C ALA A 55 -7.90 -11.75 -21.65
N THR A 56 -8.83 -11.13 -20.91
CA THR A 56 -10.28 -11.34 -21.10
C THR A 56 -10.84 -10.60 -22.32
N THR A 57 -10.18 -9.52 -22.76
CA THR A 57 -10.61 -8.72 -23.94
C THR A 57 -10.11 -9.30 -25.26
N ALA A 58 -9.21 -10.29 -25.22
CA ALA A 58 -8.60 -10.92 -26.40
C ALA A 58 -9.27 -12.25 -26.81
N ASP A 59 -10.20 -12.74 -26.02
CA ASP A 59 -11.13 -13.86 -26.30
C ASP A 59 -12.49 -13.32 -26.79
#